data_AF-A0A257SPA1-F1
#
_entry.id   AF-A0A257SPA1-F1
#
_cell.length_a   1.000
_cell.length_b   1.000
_cell.length_c   1.000
_cell.angle_alpha   90.00
_cell.angle_beta   90.00
_cell.angle_gamma   90.00
#
_symmetry.space_group_name_H-M   'P 1'
#
loop_
_entity.id
_entity.type
_entity.pdbx_description
1 polymer ?
#
loop_
_entity_poly.entity_id
_entity_poly.type
_entity_poly.pdbx_seq_one_letter_code
_entity_poly.pdbx_strand_id
1 'polypeptide(L)' 'MKLTTYSSALDADVAVSQLEAADIPALARGNDIVGIFGPGFQGATARGVDVLVPAAALKDARAVLELD' A
#
# COMPACT_ATOMS: atom_id res chain seq x y z
N MET A 1 -5.80 8.34 -5.53
CA MET A 1 -4.50 9.03 -5.62
C MET A 1 -3.43 8.10 -5.08
N LYS A 2 -2.24 8.07 -5.69
CA LYS A 2 -1.12 7.28 -5.20
C LYS A 2 -0.48 7.97 -4.00
N LEU A 3 -0.33 7.23 -2.89
CA LEU A 3 0.29 7.71 -1.67
C LEU A 3 1.79 7.42 -1.68
N THR A 4 2.14 6.14 -1.83
CA THR A 4 3.53 5.65 -1.85
C THR A 4 3.62 4.29 -2.56
N THR A 5 4.84 3.79 -2.75
CA THR A 5 5.12 2.44 -3.25
C THR A 5 6.02 1.72 -2.26
N TYR A 6 5.61 0.53 -1.84
CA TYR A 6 6.41 -0.35 -1.01
C TYR A 6 7.10 -1.42 -1.84
N SER A 7 8.22 -1.95 -1.35
CA SER A 7 8.94 -3.04 -2.01
C SER A 7 8.18 -4.37 -1.94
N SER A 8 7.39 -4.61 -0.89
CA SER A 8 6.69 -5.88 -0.66
C SER A 8 5.19 -5.67 -0.41
N ALA A 9 4.41 -6.71 -0.66
CA ALA A 9 2.98 -6.68 -0.35
C ALA A 9 2.73 -6.67 1.17
N LEU A 10 3.61 -7.28 1.96
CA LEU A 10 3.53 -7.24 3.42
C LEU A 10 3.63 -5.80 3.95
N ASP A 11 4.62 -5.03 3.47
CA ASP A 11 4.80 -3.64 3.90
C ASP A 11 3.60 -2.78 3.48
N ALA A 12 3.06 -3.02 2.28
CA ALA A 12 1.87 -2.33 1.80
C ALA A 12 0.61 -2.66 2.63
N ASP A 13 0.43 -3.93 3.02
CA ASP A 13 -0.69 -4.35 3.87
C ASP A 13 -0.58 -3.72 5.27
N VAL A 14 0.61 -3.66 5.85
CA VAL A 14 0.86 -2.97 7.13
C VAL A 14 0.51 -1.48 7.03
N ALA A 15 0.85 -0.83 5.91
CA ALA A 15 0.48 0.57 5.68
C ALA A 15 -1.03 0.76 5.51
N VAL A 16 -1.70 -0.14 4.78
CA VAL A 16 -3.16 -0.14 4.63
C VAL A 16 -3.85 -0.31 5.98
N SER A 17 -3.42 -1.27 6.81
CA SER A 17 -3.99 -1.47 8.14
C SER A 17 -3.84 -0.26 9.06
N GLN A 18 -2.72 0.47 8.98
CA GLN A 18 -2.53 1.71 9.74
C GLN A 18 -3.47 2.82 9.26
N LEU A 19 -3.70 2.95 7.95
CA LEU A 19 -4.64 3.91 7.39
C LEU A 19 -6.09 3.56 7.75
N GLU A 20 -6.46 2.27 7.68
CA GLU A 20 -7.78 1.80 8.10
C GLU A 20 -8.03 2.06 9.59
N ALA A 21 -7.03 1.86 10.45
CA ALA A 21 -7.11 2.19 11.88
C ALA A 21 -7.29 3.70 12.15
N ALA A 22 -6.93 4.55 11.18
CA ALA A 22 -7.14 5.98 11.20
C ALA A 22 -8.42 6.43 10.44
N ASP A 23 -9.33 5.50 10.12
CA ASP A 23 -10.55 5.75 9.34
C ASP A 23 -10.28 6.30 7.92
N ILE A 24 -9.10 6.01 7.36
CA ILE A 24 -8.71 6.39 6.00
C ILE A 24 -8.85 5.18 5.06
N PRO A 25 -9.76 5.22 4.07
CA PRO A 25 -9.86 4.16 3.08
C PRO A 25 -8.57 4.05 2.27
N ALA A 26 -7.98 2.85 2.23
CA ALA A 26 -6.75 2.58 1.49
C ALA A 26 -6.85 1.30 0.66
N LEU A 27 -6.08 1.23 -0.43
CA LEU A 27 -6.02 0.07 -1.31
C LEU A 27 -4.58 -0.20 -1.73
N ALA A 28 -4.08 -1.41 -1.46
CA ALA A 28 -2.84 -1.91 -2.04
C ALA A 28 -3.08 -2.41 -3.46
N ARG A 29 -2.23 -1.98 -4.42
CA ARG A 29 -2.28 -2.35 -5.84
C ARG A 29 -0.86 -2.64 -6.33
N GLY A 30 -0.58 -3.85 -6.77
CA GLY A 30 0.74 -4.19 -7.32
C GLY A 30 1.16 -5.64 -7.22
N ASN A 31 0.26 -6.55 -6.82
CA ASN A 31 0.57 -7.97 -6.81
C ASN A 31 0.33 -8.63 -8.18
N ASP A 32 0.79 -8.01 -9.26
CA ASP A 32 0.64 -8.52 -10.64
C ASP A 32 1.63 -9.66 -10.98
N ILE A 33 2.42 -10.07 -9.99
CA ILE A 33 3.44 -11.14 -10.03
C ILE A 33 3.02 -12.38 -9.24
N VAL A 34 1.83 -12.38 -8.60
CA VAL A 34 1.20 -13.60 -8.05
C VAL A 34 1.13 -14.74 -9.07
N GLY A 35 1.12 -14.44 -10.37
CA GLY A 35 1.11 -15.45 -11.41
C GLY A 35 2.35 -16.35 -11.43
N ILE A 36 3.50 -15.86 -10.94
CA ILE A 36 4.77 -16.61 -10.92
C ILE A 36 4.99 -17.31 -9.57
N PHE A 37 4.66 -16.64 -8.46
CA PHE A 37 4.98 -17.12 -7.10
C PHE A 37 3.76 -17.62 -6.31
N GLY A 38 2.56 -17.55 -6.89
CA GLY A 38 1.30 -17.93 -6.26
C GLY A 38 0.64 -16.77 -5.48
N PRO A 39 -0.64 -16.93 -5.12
CA PRO A 39 -1.47 -15.88 -4.52
C PRO A 39 -1.05 -15.47 -3.09
N GLY A 40 -0.24 -16.29 -2.41
CA GLY A 40 0.26 -16.02 -1.06
C GLY A 40 1.64 -15.36 -1.01
N PHE A 41 2.22 -15.00 -2.16
CA PHE A 41 3.54 -14.36 -2.17
C PHE A 41 3.44 -12.92 -1.66
N GLN A 42 4.22 -12.64 -0.61
CA GLN A 42 4.23 -11.35 0.09
C GLN A 42 5.64 -10.72 0.11
N GLY A 43 6.58 -11.27 -0.66
CA GLY A 43 7.98 -10.84 -0.70
C GLY A 43 8.20 -9.56 -1.51
N ALA A 44 9.46 -9.08 -1.46
CA ALA A 44 9.87 -7.91 -2.21
C ALA A 44 9.80 -8.15 -3.73
N THR A 45 9.45 -7.11 -4.48
CA THR A 45 9.23 -7.21 -5.91
C THR A 45 9.84 -6.05 -6.69
N ALA A 46 10.23 -6.32 -7.93
CA ALA A 46 10.81 -5.29 -8.80
C ALA A 46 9.79 -4.21 -9.21
N ARG A 47 8.48 -4.49 -9.18
CA ARG A 47 7.42 -3.52 -9.48
C ARG A 47 6.93 -2.76 -8.25
N GLY A 48 7.18 -3.31 -7.06
CA GLY A 48 6.63 -2.82 -5.80
C GLY A 48 5.11 -2.97 -5.72
N VAL A 49 4.55 -2.46 -4.63
CA VAL A 49 3.10 -2.42 -4.37
C VAL A 49 2.72 -0.99 -4.02
N ASP A 50 1.84 -0.40 -4.84
CA ASP A 50 1.33 0.94 -4.63
C ASP A 50 0.25 0.94 -3.57
N VAL A 51 0.30 1.92 -2.65
CA VAL A 51 -0.81 2.21 -1.75
C VAL A 51 -1.57 3.41 -2.30
N LEU A 52 -2.88 3.23 -2.48
CA LEU A 52 -3.79 4.21 -3.04
C LEU A 52 -4.79 4.67 -1.99
N VAL A 53 -5.09 5.96 -1.96
CA VAL A 53 -6.08 6.58 -1.08
C VAL A 53 -7.01 7.52 -1.87
N PRO A 54 -8.22 7.84 -1.37
CA PRO A 54 -9.04 8.92 -1.91
C PRO A 54 -8.25 10.22 -2.00
N ALA A 55 -8.46 11.00 -3.07
CA ALA A 55 -7.70 12.25 -3.26
C ALA A 55 -7.89 13.23 -2.10
N ALA A 56 -9.10 13.28 -1.52
CA ALA A 56 -9.42 14.11 -0.38
C ALA A 56 -8.62 13.73 0.89
N ALA A 57 -8.28 12.44 1.05
CA ALA A 57 -7.59 11.91 2.22
C ALA A 57 -6.06 11.84 2.05
N LEU A 58 -5.52 12.30 0.91
CA LEU A 58 -4.10 12.14 0.58
C LEU A 58 -3.17 12.83 1.59
N LYS A 59 -3.54 14.02 2.05
CA LYS A 59 -2.75 14.79 3.01
C LYS A 59 -2.76 14.13 4.39
N ASP A 60 -3.92 13.69 4.85
CA ASP A 60 -4.08 13.05 6.15
C ASP A 60 -3.37 11.68 6.16
N ALA A 61 -3.47 10.93 5.05
CA ALA A 61 -2.77 9.66 4.88
C ALA A 61 -1.24 9.81 4.92
N ARG A 62 -0.70 10.89 4.35
CA ARG A 62 0.73 11.22 4.46
C ARG A 62 1.14 11.49 5.90
N ALA A 63 0.32 12.23 6.66
CA ALA A 63 0.59 12.52 8.05
C ALA A 63 0.54 11.26 8.94
N VAL A 64 -0.40 10.34 8.69
CA VAL A 64 -0.53 9.08 9.45
C VAL A 64 0.69 8.17 9.25
N LEU A 65 1.19 8.09 8.01
CA LEU A 65 2.36 7.25 7.68
C LEU A 65 3.70 7.97 7.83
N GLU A 66 3.69 9.21 8.35
CA GLU A 66 4.88 10.06 8.51
C GLU A 66 5.68 10.20 7.20
N LEU A 67 4.95 10.31 6.08
CA LEU A 67 5.52 10.47 4.73
C LEU A 67 5.60 11.96 4.37
N ASP A 68 6.81 12.51 4.31
CA ASP A 68 7.08 13.87 3.81
C ASP A 68 6.73 14.06 2.31
#